data_AF-A0A2R5EFK7-F1
#
_entry.id   AF-A0A2R5EFK7-F1
#
_cell.length_a   1.000
_cell.length_b   1.000
_cell.length_c   1.000
_cell.angle_alpha   90.00
_cell.angle_beta   90.00
_cell.angle_gamma   90.00
#
_symmetry.space_group_name_H-M   'P 1'
#
loop_
_entity.id
_entity.type
_entity.pdbx_description
1 polymer ?
#
loop_
_entity_poly.entity_id
_entity_poly.type
_entity_poly.pdbx_seq_one_letter_code
_entity_poly.pdbx_strand_id
1 'polypeptide(L)'
;MPGLTDNAEGLLIDHQFRTASWNPPGTGYIALLSADPGDPGNVTEISGGGYARVAVAAADANWTAPAVDGAVDGLGRQRYKVSNVAAITFPAPNAAWNGGNPITHWAYMDGASGGNAIFYAPLTNPKTISAGGAAPEFAAGDLIFSLASRSDYATQKILNHILRTTKMAKPAAIHFALMALVGGNWVEVAGGSYQRVVVATGDANFSAPVGGNGQASNINLVQFAQPTADWGNLVGFRALDPAGNVLHELPLPAPIYVNNGDRAPRVPAGGWVYSLD
;
A
#
# COMPACT_ATOMS: atom_id res chain seq x y z
N MET A 1 11.39 -7.54 4.15
CA MET A 1 10.96 -6.66 3.04
C MET A 1 10.46 -5.37 3.66
N PRO A 2 10.57 -4.23 2.97
CA PRO A 2 10.00 -3.00 3.48
C PRO A 2 8.49 -3.15 3.67
N GLY A 3 8.02 -2.85 4.88
CA GLY A 3 6.59 -2.82 5.23
C GLY A 3 6.12 -1.39 5.38
N LEU A 4 4.83 -1.15 5.10
CA LEU A 4 4.18 0.06 5.60
C LEU A 4 4.00 -0.07 7.11
N THR A 5 4.02 1.05 7.81
CA THR A 5 3.57 1.08 9.21
C THR A 5 2.04 1.13 9.27
N ASP A 6 1.44 0.61 10.34
CA ASP A 6 0.00 0.69 10.67
C ASP A 6 -0.58 2.10 10.43
N ASN A 7 0.15 3.15 10.82
CA ASN A 7 -0.28 4.52 10.64
C ASN A 7 -0.41 4.89 9.15
N ALA A 8 0.59 4.56 8.33
CA ALA A 8 0.55 4.82 6.89
C ALA A 8 -0.54 3.98 6.19
N GLU A 9 -0.75 2.74 6.60
CA GLU A 9 -1.82 1.90 6.09
C GLU A 9 -3.20 2.46 6.40
N GLY A 10 -3.42 2.87 7.66
CA GLY A 10 -4.66 3.50 8.10
C GLY A 10 -4.95 4.78 7.30
N LEU A 11 -3.94 5.62 7.09
CA LEU A 11 -4.05 6.84 6.30
C LEU A 11 -4.37 6.55 4.81
N LEU A 12 -3.79 5.51 4.23
CA LEU A 12 -4.09 5.08 2.85
C LEU A 12 -5.51 4.55 2.71
N ILE A 13 -5.97 3.78 3.69
CA ILE A 13 -7.33 3.23 3.71
C ILE A 13 -8.34 4.33 3.89
N ASP A 14 -8.06 5.27 4.79
CA ASP A 14 -8.90 6.44 4.97
C ASP A 14 -8.99 7.27 3.68
N HIS A 15 -7.84 7.50 3.03
CA HIS A 15 -7.76 8.20 1.75
C HIS A 15 -8.59 7.51 0.65
N GLN A 16 -8.55 6.17 0.58
CA GLN A 16 -9.22 5.40 -0.47
C GLN A 16 -10.72 5.23 -0.25
N PHE A 17 -11.16 5.04 0.99
CA PHE A 17 -12.51 4.52 1.26
C PHE A 17 -13.35 5.41 2.17
N ARG A 18 -12.74 6.27 2.98
CA ARG A 18 -13.42 7.02 4.06
C ARG A 18 -13.41 8.53 3.82
N THR A 19 -13.78 9.35 4.81
CA THR A 19 -13.90 10.81 4.61
C THR A 19 -12.57 11.55 4.60
N ALA A 20 -11.55 11.06 5.31
CA ALA A 20 -10.25 11.73 5.37
C ALA A 20 -9.42 11.55 4.08
N SER A 21 -8.55 12.49 3.80
CA SER A 21 -7.64 12.45 2.65
C SER A 21 -6.21 12.50 3.15
N TRP A 22 -5.40 11.52 2.78
CA TRP A 22 -3.97 11.55 3.05
C TRP A 22 -3.16 12.13 1.89
N ASN A 23 -2.38 13.16 2.17
CA ASN A 23 -1.38 13.73 1.28
C ASN A 23 0.02 13.38 1.84
N PRO A 24 0.71 12.37 1.30
CA PRO A 24 2.05 11.99 1.72
C PRO A 24 3.03 13.18 1.62
N PRO A 25 4.13 13.15 2.38
CA PRO A 25 5.09 14.24 2.39
C PRO A 25 5.70 14.47 0.99
N GLY A 26 5.79 15.72 0.57
CA GLY A 26 6.47 16.08 -0.70
C GLY A 26 7.97 15.84 -0.66
N THR A 27 8.55 15.71 0.54
CA THR A 27 9.92 15.29 0.80
C THR A 27 9.91 14.35 1.98
N GLY A 28 10.34 13.10 1.77
CA GLY A 28 10.58 12.19 2.86
C GLY A 28 12.04 12.20 3.30
N TYR A 29 12.29 11.53 4.42
CA TYR A 29 13.59 11.56 5.07
C TYR A 29 14.04 10.13 5.41
N ILE A 30 15.20 9.73 4.92
CA ILE A 30 15.77 8.42 5.23
C ILE A 30 16.42 8.49 6.60
N ALA A 31 15.85 7.78 7.56
CA ALA A 31 16.37 7.60 8.90
C ALA A 31 17.06 6.24 9.07
N LEU A 32 18.07 6.18 9.92
CA LEU A 32 18.76 4.96 10.32
C LEU A 32 18.39 4.60 11.75
N LEU A 33 18.13 3.33 12.00
CA LEU A 33 17.57 2.85 13.26
C LEU A 33 18.44 1.75 13.88
N SER A 34 18.46 1.68 15.21
CA SER A 34 19.17 0.63 15.96
C SER A 34 18.31 -0.60 16.24
N ALA A 35 17.00 -0.51 16.06
CA ALA A 35 16.05 -1.59 16.29
C ALA A 35 14.95 -1.59 15.22
N ASP A 36 14.25 -2.71 15.10
CA ASP A 36 13.07 -2.85 14.27
C ASP A 36 11.93 -1.96 14.85
N PRO A 37 11.37 -1.01 14.08
CA PRO A 37 10.24 -0.21 14.54
C PRO A 37 8.92 -0.99 14.63
N GLY A 38 8.83 -2.15 13.95
CA GLY A 38 7.62 -2.95 13.81
C GLY A 38 6.48 -2.22 13.07
N ASP A 39 5.36 -2.91 12.88
CA ASP A 39 4.17 -2.35 12.22
C ASP A 39 3.65 -1.06 12.89
N PRO A 40 3.71 -0.91 14.24
CA PRO A 40 3.34 0.36 14.88
C PRO A 40 4.22 1.56 14.49
N GLY A 41 5.40 1.33 13.90
CA GLY A 41 6.31 2.39 13.47
C GLY A 41 7.06 3.07 14.62
N ASN A 42 7.32 2.35 15.72
CA ASN A 42 8.00 2.88 16.90
C ASN A 42 9.52 3.04 16.66
N VAL A 43 9.90 4.13 16.00
CA VAL A 43 11.29 4.34 15.58
C VAL A 43 12.26 4.52 16.76
N THR A 44 13.31 3.71 16.79
CA THR A 44 14.49 3.93 17.63
C THR A 44 15.62 4.44 16.75
N GLU A 45 15.57 5.74 16.45
CA GLU A 45 16.51 6.41 15.55
C GLU A 45 17.88 6.60 16.20
N ILE A 46 18.94 6.43 15.40
CA ILE A 46 20.31 6.65 15.87
C ILE A 46 20.62 8.13 16.10
N SER A 47 21.72 8.41 16.79
CA SER A 47 22.20 9.77 17.01
C SER A 47 23.74 9.83 17.12
N GLY A 48 24.27 11.05 17.17
CA GLY A 48 25.70 11.31 17.39
C GLY A 48 26.56 11.33 16.13
N GLY A 49 27.82 11.75 16.29
CA GLY A 49 28.86 11.74 15.27
C GLY A 49 28.53 12.45 13.94
N GLY A 50 27.62 13.42 13.95
CA GLY A 50 27.20 14.16 12.75
C GLY A 50 26.06 13.52 11.97
N TYR A 51 25.43 12.45 12.47
CA TYR A 51 24.25 11.85 11.86
C TYR A 51 23.11 12.87 11.70
N ALA A 52 22.51 12.87 10.51
CA ALA A 52 21.24 13.51 10.21
C ALA A 52 20.51 12.67 9.15
N ARG A 53 19.17 12.71 9.15
CA ARG A 53 18.37 12.09 8.08
C ARG A 53 18.71 12.69 6.72
N VAL A 54 18.61 11.90 5.66
CA VAL A 54 18.78 12.39 4.29
C VAL A 54 17.42 12.74 3.70
N ALA A 55 17.23 14.00 3.29
CA ALA A 55 16.02 14.45 2.63
C ALA A 55 15.99 13.97 1.16
N VAL A 56 14.89 13.37 0.74
CA VAL A 56 14.68 12.89 -0.62
C VAL A 56 13.29 13.32 -1.09
N ALA A 57 13.22 14.20 -2.08
CA ALA A 57 11.95 14.66 -2.62
C ALA A 57 11.18 13.51 -3.27
N ALA A 58 9.85 13.49 -3.10
CA ALA A 58 8.96 12.51 -3.74
C ALA A 58 8.78 12.87 -5.23
N ALA A 59 9.81 12.58 -6.02
CA ALA A 59 9.92 13.00 -7.41
C ALA A 59 10.46 11.87 -8.31
N ASP A 60 10.05 11.90 -9.57
CA ASP A 60 10.41 10.91 -10.58
C ASP A 60 11.92 10.86 -10.88
N ALA A 61 12.64 11.94 -10.58
CA ALA A 61 14.10 12.01 -10.68
C ALA A 61 14.83 11.29 -9.53
N ASN A 62 14.18 11.09 -8.39
CA ASN A 62 14.77 10.48 -7.20
C ASN A 62 14.40 9.01 -7.03
N TRP A 63 13.27 8.59 -7.60
CA TRP A 63 12.68 7.27 -7.45
C TRP A 63 12.41 6.65 -8.80
N THR A 64 12.61 5.34 -8.95
CA THR A 64 12.28 4.60 -10.17
C THR A 64 10.77 4.45 -10.31
N ALA A 65 10.27 4.23 -11.53
CA ALA A 65 8.84 3.96 -11.71
C ALA A 65 8.52 2.60 -11.08
N PRO A 66 7.30 2.39 -10.54
CA PRO A 66 6.91 1.07 -10.04
C PRO A 66 7.13 0.00 -11.10
N ALA A 67 7.91 -1.01 -10.77
CA ALA A 67 8.23 -2.12 -11.65
C ALA A 67 7.96 -3.45 -10.95
N VAL A 68 7.67 -4.48 -11.73
CA VAL A 68 7.42 -5.82 -11.21
C VAL A 68 8.65 -6.31 -10.44
N ASP A 69 8.45 -6.80 -9.22
CA ASP A 69 9.51 -7.30 -8.34
C ASP A 69 9.85 -8.79 -8.61
N GLY A 70 9.15 -9.42 -9.56
CA GLY A 70 9.35 -10.83 -9.93
C GLY A 70 8.65 -11.84 -9.01
N ALA A 71 7.93 -11.35 -8.00
CA ALA A 71 7.12 -12.15 -7.10
C ALA A 71 5.63 -11.95 -7.39
N VAL A 72 4.88 -13.05 -7.28
CA VAL A 72 3.42 -13.10 -7.43
C VAL A 72 2.79 -13.58 -6.13
N ASP A 73 1.58 -13.11 -5.86
CA ASP A 73 0.80 -13.62 -4.73
C ASP A 73 0.03 -14.91 -5.08
N GLY A 74 -0.73 -15.44 -4.11
CA GLY A 74 -1.52 -16.66 -4.30
C GLY A 74 -2.64 -16.55 -5.35
N LEU A 75 -2.91 -15.34 -5.86
CA LEU A 75 -3.89 -15.07 -6.92
C LEU A 75 -3.22 -14.74 -8.26
N GLY A 76 -1.88 -14.86 -8.34
CA GLY A 76 -1.10 -14.55 -9.54
C GLY A 76 -0.93 -13.06 -9.82
N ARG A 77 -1.26 -12.18 -8.86
CA ARG A 77 -1.08 -10.73 -9.00
C ARG A 77 0.38 -10.36 -8.78
N GLN A 78 0.88 -9.39 -9.54
CA GLN A 78 2.29 -8.98 -9.46
C GLN A 78 2.52 -8.12 -8.22
N ARG A 79 3.66 -8.31 -7.56
CA ARG A 79 4.17 -7.32 -6.62
C ARG A 79 4.99 -6.27 -7.35
N TYR A 80 4.98 -5.06 -6.83
CA TYR A 80 5.70 -3.93 -7.39
C TYR A 80 6.72 -3.39 -6.41
N LYS A 81 7.81 -2.86 -6.96
CA LYS A 81 8.84 -2.15 -6.22
C LYS A 81 9.16 -0.80 -6.84
N VAL A 82 9.65 0.09 -5.99
CA VAL A 82 10.31 1.35 -6.33
C VAL A 82 11.68 1.36 -5.64
N SER A 83 12.67 2.00 -6.25
CA SER A 83 14.00 2.16 -5.69
C SER A 83 14.56 3.56 -5.93
N ASN A 84 15.57 3.96 -5.15
CA ASN A 84 16.25 5.23 -5.36
C ASN A 84 17.04 5.24 -6.69
N VAL A 85 16.97 6.35 -7.43
CA VAL A 85 17.62 6.52 -8.76
C VAL A 85 19.09 6.90 -8.62
N ALA A 86 19.42 7.70 -7.60
CA ALA A 86 20.78 8.15 -7.31
C ALA A 86 21.18 7.70 -5.89
N ALA A 87 22.48 7.73 -5.61
CA ALA A 87 22.99 7.44 -4.27
C ALA A 87 22.39 8.40 -3.24
N ILE A 88 22.00 7.85 -2.08
CA ILE A 88 21.51 8.60 -0.93
C ILE A 88 22.62 8.57 0.11
N THR A 89 23.41 9.65 0.15
CA THR A 89 24.60 9.75 1.00
C THR A 89 24.29 10.54 2.28
N PHE A 90 24.60 9.95 3.43
CA PHE A 90 24.48 10.59 4.73
C PHE A 90 25.68 11.52 5.00
N PRO A 91 25.61 12.41 6.00
CA PRO A 91 26.78 13.18 6.41
C PRO A 91 27.99 12.30 6.77
N ALA A 92 29.20 12.82 6.55
CA ALA A 92 30.41 12.10 6.94
C ALA A 92 30.52 12.03 8.48
N PRO A 93 30.87 10.87 9.06
CA PRO A 93 30.94 10.69 10.50
C PRO A 93 32.14 11.44 11.11
N ASN A 94 31.88 12.43 11.95
CA ASN A 94 32.92 13.12 12.73
C ASN A 94 33.22 12.42 14.08
N ALA A 95 32.37 11.48 14.48
CA ALA A 95 32.55 10.57 15.60
C ALA A 95 31.84 9.24 15.30
N ALA A 96 31.97 8.24 16.16
CA ALA A 96 31.17 7.01 16.03
C ALA A 96 29.67 7.34 16.15
N TRP A 97 28.86 6.81 15.24
CA TRP A 97 27.41 6.95 15.35
C TRP A 97 26.85 5.93 16.34
N ASN A 98 25.75 6.29 16.99
CA ASN A 98 25.04 5.42 17.93
C ASN A 98 25.94 4.83 19.03
N GLY A 99 26.97 5.57 19.45
CA GLY A 99 27.96 5.09 20.42
C GLY A 99 28.78 3.87 19.95
N GLY A 100 28.86 3.62 18.64
CA GLY A 100 29.52 2.44 18.08
C GLY A 100 28.64 1.20 17.99
N ASN A 101 27.37 1.28 18.39
CA ASN A 101 26.43 0.18 18.24
C ASN A 101 25.98 0.04 16.78
N PRO A 102 25.69 -1.20 16.32
CA PRO A 102 25.27 -1.42 14.95
C PRO A 102 23.92 -0.77 14.64
N ILE A 103 23.82 -0.24 13.43
CA ILE A 103 22.59 0.16 12.78
C ILE A 103 22.01 -1.08 12.12
N THR A 104 20.72 -1.32 12.31
CA THR A 104 20.08 -2.58 11.89
C THR A 104 18.95 -2.35 10.90
N HIS A 105 18.31 -1.18 10.90
CA HIS A 105 17.14 -0.88 10.06
C HIS A 105 17.23 0.54 9.50
N TRP A 106 16.37 0.82 8.53
CA TRP A 106 16.09 2.16 8.04
C TRP A 106 14.59 2.41 8.01
N ALA A 107 14.20 3.68 8.02
CA ALA A 107 12.82 4.11 7.82
C ALA A 107 12.72 5.32 6.88
N TYR A 108 11.63 5.39 6.14
CA TYR A 108 11.21 6.57 5.37
C TYR A 108 10.24 7.38 6.22
N MET A 109 10.68 8.55 6.68
CA MET A 109 9.98 9.39 7.64
C MET A 109 9.30 10.58 6.93
N ASP A 110 8.20 11.06 7.51
CA ASP A 110 7.47 12.23 7.00
C ASP A 110 7.99 13.60 7.48
N GLY A 111 8.99 13.61 8.36
CA GLY A 111 9.58 14.83 8.92
C GLY A 111 11.11 14.80 8.98
N ALA A 112 11.74 15.97 9.02
CA ALA A 112 13.21 16.10 9.15
C ALA A 112 13.72 15.68 10.55
N SER A 113 12.85 15.80 11.56
CA SER A 113 13.07 15.40 12.95
C SER A 113 11.72 15.02 13.55
N GLY A 114 11.66 13.99 14.39
CA GLY A 114 10.37 13.44 14.83
C GLY A 114 9.61 12.84 13.64
N GLY A 115 8.33 13.17 13.50
CA GLY A 115 7.48 12.65 12.42
C GLY A 115 7.13 11.17 12.58
N ASN A 116 6.37 10.66 11.63
CA ASN A 116 5.95 9.26 11.57
C ASN A 116 6.76 8.51 10.53
N ALA A 117 7.10 7.25 10.83
CA ALA A 117 7.57 6.33 9.81
C ALA A 117 6.41 6.00 8.86
N ILE A 118 6.72 5.91 7.56
CA ILE A 118 5.77 5.46 6.53
C ILE A 118 6.17 4.06 6.06
N PHE A 119 7.46 3.88 5.76
CA PHE A 119 8.06 2.59 5.43
C PHE A 119 9.23 2.30 6.35
N TYR A 120 9.52 1.03 6.57
CA TYR A 120 10.74 0.59 7.23
C TYR A 120 11.20 -0.76 6.70
N ALA A 121 12.50 -1.04 6.78
CA ALA A 121 13.03 -2.37 6.50
C ALA A 121 14.35 -2.61 7.26
N PRO A 122 14.74 -3.89 7.47
CA PRO A 122 16.08 -4.20 7.93
C PRO A 122 17.12 -3.83 6.87
N LEU A 123 18.32 -3.44 7.32
CA LEU A 123 19.51 -3.46 6.49
C LEU A 123 19.88 -4.91 6.20
N THR A 124 20.26 -5.20 4.96
CA THR A 124 20.74 -6.54 4.57
C THR A 124 21.93 -6.98 5.43
N ASN A 125 22.80 -6.04 5.77
CA ASN A 125 23.91 -6.24 6.69
C ASN A 125 23.90 -5.10 7.73
N PRO A 126 23.71 -5.40 9.03
CA PRO A 126 23.88 -4.40 10.07
C PRO A 126 25.26 -3.73 9.98
N LYS A 127 25.31 -2.42 10.28
CA LYS A 127 26.52 -1.62 10.04
C LYS A 127 26.87 -0.76 11.25
N THR A 128 28.09 -0.87 11.72
CA THR A 128 28.67 0.07 12.69
C THR A 128 29.42 1.18 11.97
N ILE A 129 29.15 2.43 12.32
CA ILE A 129 29.82 3.60 11.73
C ILE A 129 30.83 4.16 12.73
N SER A 130 32.10 4.10 12.34
CA SER A 130 33.23 4.57 13.13
C SER A 130 33.60 6.02 12.79
N ALA A 131 34.24 6.72 13.74
CA ALA A 131 34.73 8.08 13.54
C ALA A 131 35.72 8.15 12.35
N GLY A 132 35.56 9.16 11.50
CA GLY A 132 36.45 9.37 10.34
C GLY A 132 36.29 8.35 9.21
N GLY A 133 35.29 7.47 9.29
CA GLY A 133 34.92 6.57 8.19
C GLY A 133 34.37 7.34 6.98
N ALA A 134 34.28 6.65 5.84
CA ALA A 134 33.59 7.18 4.67
C ALA A 134 32.12 7.46 4.99
N ALA A 135 31.56 8.47 4.31
CA ALA A 135 30.13 8.79 4.41
C ALA A 135 29.29 7.55 4.06
N PRO A 136 28.41 7.09 4.97
CA PRO A 136 27.52 5.97 4.66
C PRO A 136 26.55 6.37 3.55
N GLU A 137 26.20 5.43 2.69
CA GLU A 137 25.23 5.66 1.63
C GLU A 137 24.43 4.40 1.32
N PHE A 138 23.27 4.62 0.71
CA PHE A 138 22.61 3.63 -0.13
C PHE A 138 22.97 3.95 -1.58
N ALA A 139 23.57 3.01 -2.32
CA ALA A 139 23.84 3.23 -3.72
C ALA A 139 22.52 3.28 -4.52
N ALA A 140 22.58 3.74 -5.77
CA ALA A 140 21.42 3.72 -6.65
C ALA A 140 20.84 2.30 -6.75
N GLY A 141 19.54 2.15 -6.47
CA GLY A 141 18.84 0.88 -6.52
C GLY A 141 18.81 0.08 -5.21
N ASP A 142 19.59 0.44 -4.19
CA ASP A 142 19.72 -0.34 -2.95
C ASP A 142 18.54 -0.13 -1.99
N LEU A 143 17.96 1.06 -1.97
CA LEU A 143 16.82 1.38 -1.11
C LEU A 143 15.53 1.00 -1.83
N ILE A 144 15.10 -0.25 -1.63
CA ILE A 144 13.90 -0.81 -2.25
C ILE A 144 12.69 -0.53 -1.37
N PHE A 145 11.55 -0.20 -1.98
CA PHE A 145 10.23 -0.08 -1.39
C PHE A 145 9.32 -1.07 -2.11
N SER A 146 8.64 -1.95 -1.38
CA SER A 146 7.77 -2.98 -1.96
C SER A 146 6.47 -3.10 -1.18
N LEU A 147 5.39 -3.48 -1.86
CA LEU A 147 4.09 -3.75 -1.24
C LEU A 147 3.53 -5.09 -1.73
N ALA A 148 2.74 -5.75 -0.88
CA ALA A 148 1.90 -6.85 -1.31
C ALA A 148 0.85 -6.36 -2.32
N SER A 149 0.45 -7.25 -3.23
CA SER A 149 -0.49 -6.90 -4.29
C SER A 149 -1.94 -7.02 -3.81
N ARG A 150 -2.72 -5.94 -3.92
CA ARG A 150 -4.20 -5.95 -3.81
C ARG A 150 -4.85 -5.91 -5.19
N SER A 151 -4.19 -5.20 -6.08
CA SER A 151 -4.35 -5.22 -7.52
C SER A 151 -3.09 -4.60 -8.12
N ASP A 152 -2.80 -4.91 -9.38
CA ASP A 152 -1.66 -4.30 -10.06
C ASP A 152 -1.75 -2.76 -10.09
N TYR A 153 -2.97 -2.23 -10.29
CA TYR A 153 -3.21 -0.79 -10.34
C TYR A 153 -3.02 -0.12 -8.97
N ALA A 154 -3.69 -0.62 -7.93
CA ALA A 154 -3.68 0.03 -6.61
C ALA A 154 -2.28 0.05 -6.04
N THR A 155 -1.56 -1.08 -6.10
CA THR A 155 -0.20 -1.18 -5.56
C THR A 155 0.75 -0.19 -6.25
N GLN A 156 0.68 -0.06 -7.58
CA GLN A 156 1.47 0.95 -8.31
C GLN A 156 1.06 2.37 -7.96
N LYS A 157 -0.23 2.66 -7.82
CA LYS A 157 -0.73 4.00 -7.45
C LYS A 157 -0.33 4.39 -6.03
N ILE A 158 -0.32 3.47 -5.08
CA ILE A 158 0.14 3.73 -3.71
C ILE A 158 1.63 4.07 -3.69
N LEU A 159 2.47 3.26 -4.36
CA LEU A 159 3.91 3.55 -4.47
C LEU A 159 4.17 4.90 -5.14
N ASN A 160 3.44 5.20 -6.21
CA ASN A 160 3.51 6.51 -6.86
C ASN A 160 3.06 7.64 -5.92
N HIS A 161 1.95 7.46 -5.20
CA HIS A 161 1.37 8.46 -4.30
C HIS A 161 2.36 8.92 -3.23
N ILE A 162 3.10 7.97 -2.65
CA ILE A 162 4.04 8.23 -1.56
C ILE A 162 5.38 8.74 -2.09
N LEU A 163 5.95 8.08 -3.11
CA LEU A 163 7.36 8.28 -3.48
C LEU A 163 7.53 9.16 -4.73
N ARG A 164 6.49 9.36 -5.55
CA ARG A 164 6.64 9.99 -6.88
C ARG A 164 5.67 11.15 -7.09
N THR A 165 5.76 11.78 -8.26
CA THR A 165 4.93 12.94 -8.61
C THR A 165 3.49 12.57 -8.88
N THR A 166 3.23 11.37 -9.43
CA THR A 166 1.88 10.90 -9.72
C THR A 166 1.16 10.53 -8.42
N LYS A 167 0.06 11.22 -8.11
CA LYS A 167 -0.71 10.96 -6.88
C LYS A 167 -1.88 10.01 -7.12
N MET A 168 -2.24 9.27 -6.08
CA MET A 168 -3.49 8.53 -6.05
C MET A 168 -4.61 9.54 -5.79
N ALA A 169 -5.57 9.60 -6.71
CA ALA A 169 -6.76 10.41 -6.48
C ALA A 169 -7.69 9.64 -5.53
N LYS A 170 -8.22 10.34 -4.54
CA LYS A 170 -9.29 9.82 -3.71
C LYS A 170 -10.54 9.57 -4.56
N PRO A 171 -11.06 8.33 -4.62
CA PRO A 171 -12.30 8.07 -5.35
C PRO A 171 -13.50 8.66 -4.60
N ALA A 172 -14.50 9.16 -5.33
CA ALA A 172 -15.76 9.64 -4.74
C ALA A 172 -16.73 8.50 -4.40
N ALA A 173 -16.55 7.35 -5.06
CA ALA A 173 -17.34 6.14 -4.86
C ALA A 173 -16.51 4.92 -5.24
N ILE A 174 -16.88 3.78 -4.66
CA ILE A 174 -16.38 2.45 -5.00
C ILE A 174 -17.45 1.74 -5.81
N HIS A 175 -17.05 1.21 -6.96
CA HIS A 175 -17.93 0.39 -7.80
C HIS A 175 -17.64 -1.08 -7.51
N PHE A 176 -18.58 -1.79 -6.93
CA PHE A 176 -18.49 -3.24 -6.73
C PHE A 176 -18.98 -3.96 -7.98
N ALA A 177 -18.09 -4.78 -8.57
CA ALA A 177 -18.37 -5.58 -9.76
C ALA A 177 -18.32 -7.07 -9.44
N LEU A 178 -19.18 -7.86 -10.09
CA LEU A 178 -19.16 -9.32 -10.05
C LEU A 178 -18.28 -9.86 -11.16
N MET A 179 -17.47 -10.88 -10.86
CA MET A 179 -16.48 -11.43 -11.80
C MET A 179 -16.84 -12.85 -12.22
N ALA A 180 -16.89 -13.09 -13.53
CA ALA A 180 -16.95 -14.42 -14.12
C ALA A 180 -15.56 -15.07 -14.27
N LEU A 181 -14.51 -14.24 -14.31
CA LEU A 181 -13.11 -14.65 -14.23
C LEU A 181 -12.29 -13.61 -13.44
N VAL A 182 -11.39 -14.08 -12.58
CA VAL A 182 -10.46 -13.27 -11.77
C VAL A 182 -9.02 -13.37 -12.29
N GLY A 183 -8.15 -12.45 -11.89
CA GLY A 183 -6.74 -12.38 -12.30
C GLY A 183 -6.47 -11.49 -13.53
N GLY A 184 -5.39 -11.79 -14.26
CA GLY A 184 -4.88 -10.93 -15.36
C GLY A 184 -5.77 -10.85 -16.60
N ASN A 185 -6.53 -11.91 -16.91
CA ASN A 185 -7.50 -11.96 -18.03
C ASN A 185 -8.93 -11.98 -17.50
N TRP A 186 -9.23 -11.05 -16.60
CA TRP A 186 -10.52 -11.00 -15.93
C TRP A 186 -11.71 -10.77 -16.87
N VAL A 187 -12.87 -11.25 -16.44
CA VAL A 187 -14.14 -11.08 -17.14
C VAL A 187 -15.18 -10.65 -16.12
N GLU A 188 -15.74 -9.47 -16.29
CA GLU A 188 -16.88 -9.00 -15.50
C GLU A 188 -18.16 -9.69 -15.98
N VAL A 189 -19.06 -9.98 -15.04
CA VAL A 189 -20.40 -10.48 -15.37
C VAL A 189 -21.12 -9.49 -16.30
N ALA A 190 -21.95 -9.99 -17.20
CA ALA A 190 -22.78 -9.17 -18.08
C ALA A 190 -24.13 -9.87 -18.32
N GLY A 191 -25.12 -9.09 -18.79
CA GLY A 191 -26.43 -9.60 -19.20
C GLY A 191 -27.57 -9.25 -18.24
N GLY A 192 -28.76 -9.14 -18.82
CA GLY A 192 -29.98 -8.78 -18.09
C GLY A 192 -29.84 -7.48 -17.29
N SER A 193 -30.17 -7.57 -16.01
CA SER A 193 -30.21 -6.48 -15.02
C SER A 193 -28.86 -6.22 -14.34
N TYR A 194 -27.79 -6.91 -14.74
CA TYR A 194 -26.49 -6.73 -14.11
C TYR A 194 -26.00 -5.29 -14.29
N GLN A 195 -25.64 -4.66 -13.18
CA GLN A 195 -24.95 -3.39 -13.09
C GLN A 195 -24.03 -3.45 -11.86
N ARG A 196 -22.93 -2.69 -11.90
CA ARG A 196 -22.07 -2.51 -10.71
C ARG A 196 -22.87 -1.83 -9.60
N VAL A 197 -22.59 -2.19 -8.36
CA VAL A 197 -23.16 -1.49 -7.20
C VAL A 197 -22.23 -0.34 -6.83
N VAL A 198 -22.76 0.88 -6.85
CA VAL A 198 -22.01 2.09 -6.50
C VAL A 198 -22.21 2.40 -5.02
N VAL A 199 -21.11 2.48 -4.27
CA VAL A 199 -21.11 2.83 -2.85
C VAL A 199 -20.25 4.07 -2.66
N ALA A 200 -20.84 5.17 -2.18
CA ALA A 200 -20.09 6.39 -1.91
C ALA A 200 -18.99 6.13 -0.86
N THR A 201 -17.79 6.67 -1.07
CA THR A 201 -16.74 6.65 -0.04
C THR A 201 -17.17 7.50 1.15
N GLY A 202 -16.85 7.06 2.37
CA GLY A 202 -17.17 7.80 3.58
C GLY A 202 -17.41 6.92 4.80
N ASP A 203 -17.39 7.55 5.97
CA ASP A 203 -17.41 6.88 7.28
C ASP A 203 -18.74 6.18 7.57
N ALA A 204 -19.80 6.54 6.85
CA ALA A 204 -21.09 5.86 6.93
C ALA A 204 -21.13 4.52 6.16
N ASN A 205 -20.19 4.30 5.23
CA ASN A 205 -20.18 3.14 4.34
C ASN A 205 -18.99 2.22 4.56
N PHE A 206 -17.88 2.72 5.11
CA PHE A 206 -16.66 1.95 5.34
C PHE A 206 -16.13 2.11 6.76
N SER A 207 -15.84 1.00 7.43
CA SER A 207 -15.36 0.98 8.81
C SER A 207 -13.97 1.60 8.92
N ALA A 208 -13.67 2.21 10.06
CA ALA A 208 -12.34 2.72 10.32
C ALA A 208 -11.33 1.56 10.32
N PRO A 209 -10.07 1.80 9.89
CA PRO A 209 -9.02 0.83 10.06
C PRO A 209 -8.91 0.44 11.54
N VAL A 210 -8.96 -0.86 11.83
CA VAL A 210 -8.77 -1.37 13.20
C VAL A 210 -7.27 -1.43 13.50
N GLY A 211 -6.85 -1.01 14.69
CA GLY A 211 -5.44 -0.97 15.05
C GLY A 211 -4.80 -2.36 15.08
N GLY A 212 -3.64 -2.50 14.44
CA GLY A 212 -2.80 -3.71 14.42
C GLY A 212 -2.96 -4.64 13.22
N ASN A 213 -3.76 -4.28 12.21
CA ASN A 213 -3.81 -5.01 10.93
C ASN A 213 -4.21 -4.15 9.71
N GLY A 214 -4.40 -2.83 9.91
CA GLY A 214 -4.80 -1.92 8.83
C GLY A 214 -6.04 -2.37 8.05
N GLN A 215 -7.14 -2.81 8.68
CA GLN A 215 -8.31 -3.34 7.96
C GLN A 215 -9.56 -2.46 7.96
N ALA A 216 -10.14 -2.23 6.78
CA ALA A 216 -11.47 -1.62 6.61
C ALA A 216 -12.46 -2.58 5.95
N SER A 217 -13.74 -2.39 6.22
CA SER A 217 -14.82 -3.22 5.69
C SER A 217 -16.05 -2.39 5.31
N ASN A 218 -16.96 -2.97 4.53
CA ASN A 218 -18.24 -2.31 4.21
C ASN A 218 -19.16 -2.34 5.45
N ILE A 219 -19.69 -1.19 5.86
CA ILE A 219 -20.62 -1.08 7.00
C ILE A 219 -22.02 -1.55 6.60
N ASN A 220 -22.45 -1.21 5.38
CA ASN A 220 -23.78 -1.50 4.89
C ASN A 220 -23.76 -2.67 3.90
N LEU A 221 -24.92 -3.31 3.74
CA LEU A 221 -25.14 -4.33 2.71
C LEU A 221 -24.85 -3.75 1.32
N VAL A 222 -23.98 -4.40 0.55
CA VAL A 222 -23.81 -4.13 -0.88
C VAL A 222 -24.65 -5.15 -1.64
N GLN A 223 -25.75 -4.70 -2.25
CA GLN A 223 -26.73 -5.58 -2.89
C GLN A 223 -26.82 -5.30 -4.39
N PHE A 224 -26.66 -6.36 -5.20
CA PHE A 224 -26.86 -6.30 -6.65
C PHE A 224 -28.35 -6.42 -6.99
N ALA A 225 -28.71 -6.10 -8.23
CA ALA A 225 -30.07 -6.34 -8.73
C ALA A 225 -30.36 -7.86 -8.79
N GLN A 226 -31.64 -8.23 -8.70
CA GLN A 226 -32.03 -9.62 -8.98
C GLN A 226 -31.70 -9.97 -10.43
N PRO A 227 -31.09 -11.13 -10.72
CA PRO A 227 -30.79 -11.56 -12.08
C PRO A 227 -32.06 -11.69 -12.93
N THR A 228 -32.05 -11.09 -14.12
CA THR A 228 -33.08 -11.22 -15.16
C THR A 228 -32.57 -11.97 -16.41
N ALA A 229 -31.38 -12.53 -16.30
CA ALA A 229 -30.72 -13.40 -17.27
C ALA A 229 -29.75 -14.32 -16.52
N ASP A 230 -29.28 -15.38 -17.16
CA ASP A 230 -28.24 -16.23 -16.60
C ASP A 230 -26.90 -15.49 -16.60
N TRP A 231 -26.22 -15.48 -15.45
CA TRP A 231 -24.90 -14.86 -15.27
C TRP A 231 -23.77 -15.90 -15.18
N GLY A 232 -24.12 -17.17 -15.04
CA GLY A 232 -23.16 -18.28 -15.01
C GLY A 232 -22.35 -18.31 -13.71
N ASN A 233 -21.09 -18.78 -13.81
CA ASN A 233 -20.20 -18.88 -12.66
C ASN A 233 -19.69 -17.52 -12.21
N LEU A 234 -20.08 -17.10 -11.02
CA LEU A 234 -19.44 -16.05 -10.26
C LEU A 234 -18.23 -16.63 -9.53
N VAL A 235 -17.04 -16.07 -9.75
CA VAL A 235 -15.79 -16.54 -9.12
C VAL A 235 -15.20 -15.54 -8.14
N GLY A 236 -15.78 -14.35 -8.02
CA GLY A 236 -15.21 -13.27 -7.24
C GLY A 236 -15.95 -11.96 -7.41
N PHE A 237 -15.45 -10.94 -6.74
CA PHE A 237 -15.87 -9.57 -6.92
C PHE A 237 -14.67 -8.62 -6.84
N ARG A 238 -14.84 -7.43 -7.40
CA ARG A 238 -13.84 -6.37 -7.39
C ARG A 238 -14.42 -5.08 -6.84
N ALA A 239 -13.60 -4.35 -6.10
CA ALA A 239 -13.82 -2.95 -5.78
C ALA A 239 -13.03 -2.11 -6.80
N LEU A 240 -13.71 -1.25 -7.54
CA LEU A 240 -13.11 -0.39 -8.57
C LEU A 240 -13.30 1.09 -8.23
N ASP A 241 -12.39 1.92 -8.72
CA ASP A 241 -12.61 3.37 -8.77
C ASP A 241 -13.65 3.75 -9.85
N PRO A 242 -14.12 5.01 -9.89
CA PRO A 242 -15.10 5.44 -10.89
C PRO A 242 -14.62 5.35 -12.34
N ALA A 243 -13.32 5.34 -12.58
CA ALA A 243 -12.72 5.15 -13.89
C ALA A 243 -12.62 3.67 -14.30
N GLY A 244 -13.01 2.75 -13.42
CA GLY A 244 -12.96 1.30 -13.65
C GLY A 244 -11.61 0.68 -13.38
N ASN A 245 -10.69 1.38 -12.70
CA ASN A 245 -9.44 0.76 -12.26
C ASN A 245 -9.68 -0.09 -11.00
N VAL A 246 -9.02 -1.23 -10.91
CA VAL A 246 -9.20 -2.17 -9.80
C VAL A 246 -8.47 -1.66 -8.56
N LEU A 247 -9.20 -1.43 -7.47
CA LEU A 247 -8.63 -1.09 -6.16
C LEU A 247 -8.38 -2.34 -5.31
N HIS A 248 -9.28 -3.31 -5.41
CA HIS A 248 -9.16 -4.58 -4.70
C HIS A 248 -9.85 -5.72 -5.48
N GLU A 249 -9.21 -6.87 -5.49
CA GLU A 249 -9.75 -8.11 -6.03
C GLU A 249 -9.91 -9.18 -4.95
N LEU A 250 -11.13 -9.72 -4.85
CA LEU A 250 -11.53 -10.73 -3.88
C LEU A 250 -12.16 -11.93 -4.60
N PRO A 251 -11.42 -13.02 -4.79
CA PRO A 251 -12.00 -14.26 -5.29
C PRO A 251 -12.92 -14.87 -4.24
N LEU A 252 -13.93 -15.59 -4.70
CA LEU A 252 -14.72 -16.45 -3.84
C LEU A 252 -13.95 -17.75 -3.57
N PRO A 253 -14.09 -18.34 -2.37
CA PRO A 253 -13.50 -19.65 -2.06
C PRO A 253 -13.97 -20.77 -2.99
N ALA A 254 -15.19 -20.64 -3.52
CA ALA A 254 -15.76 -21.52 -4.52
C ALA A 254 -16.65 -20.71 -5.48
N PRO A 255 -16.70 -21.08 -6.78
CA PRO A 255 -17.63 -20.46 -7.71
C PRO A 255 -19.09 -20.64 -7.29
N ILE A 256 -19.91 -19.63 -7.56
CA ILE A 256 -21.37 -19.66 -7.36
C ILE A 256 -22.03 -19.54 -8.72
N TYR A 257 -22.88 -20.50 -9.11
CA TYR A 257 -23.64 -20.39 -10.35
C TYR A 257 -24.89 -19.53 -10.14
N VAL A 258 -25.14 -18.56 -11.00
CA VAL A 258 -26.27 -17.62 -10.91
C VAL A 258 -27.13 -17.70 -12.17
N ASN A 259 -28.39 -18.13 -11.98
CA ASN A 259 -29.41 -18.22 -13.02
C ASN A 259 -30.37 -17.02 -12.98
N ASN A 260 -31.10 -16.84 -14.08
CA ASN A 260 -32.25 -15.96 -14.13
C ASN A 260 -33.25 -16.28 -12.99
N GLY A 261 -33.67 -15.25 -12.25
CA GLY A 261 -34.63 -15.38 -11.15
C GLY A 261 -34.03 -15.77 -9.79
N ASP A 262 -32.74 -16.14 -9.73
CA ASP A 262 -32.08 -16.44 -8.46
C ASP A 262 -32.08 -15.26 -7.50
N ARG A 263 -31.79 -15.50 -6.22
CA ARG A 263 -31.63 -14.41 -5.25
C ARG A 263 -30.47 -13.52 -5.67
N ALA A 264 -30.66 -12.20 -5.57
CA ALA A 264 -29.60 -11.23 -5.82
C ALA A 264 -28.31 -11.54 -5.03
N PRO A 265 -27.15 -11.62 -5.71
CA PRO A 265 -25.86 -11.61 -5.05
C PRO A 265 -25.71 -10.39 -4.14
N ARG A 266 -25.02 -10.57 -3.02
CA ARG A 266 -24.86 -9.54 -2.00
C ARG A 266 -23.60 -9.76 -1.19
N VAL A 267 -22.98 -8.65 -0.77
CA VAL A 267 -21.92 -8.64 0.23
C VAL A 267 -22.53 -8.13 1.54
N PRO A 268 -22.68 -8.97 2.57
CA PRO A 268 -23.23 -8.55 3.85
C PRO A 268 -22.37 -7.45 4.48
N ALA A 269 -22.90 -6.72 5.46
CA ALA A 269 -22.09 -5.85 6.31
C ALA A 269 -20.88 -6.63 6.87
N GLY A 270 -19.68 -6.07 6.75
CA GLY A 270 -18.41 -6.70 7.11
C GLY A 270 -17.93 -7.78 6.13
N GLY A 271 -18.67 -8.07 5.04
CA GLY A 271 -18.35 -9.14 4.11
C GLY A 271 -17.24 -8.81 3.10
N TRP A 272 -17.02 -7.53 2.82
CA TRP A 272 -15.83 -7.04 2.11
C TRP A 272 -14.85 -6.53 3.15
N VAL A 273 -13.61 -7.02 3.11
CA VAL A 273 -12.50 -6.57 3.97
C VAL A 273 -11.34 -6.18 3.06
N TYR A 274 -10.75 -5.02 3.32
CA TYR A 274 -9.54 -4.52 2.66
C TYR A 274 -8.45 -4.35 3.71
N SER A 275 -7.24 -4.81 3.38
CA SER A 275 -6.04 -4.78 4.22
C SER A 275 -4.86 -4.37 3.36
N LEU A 276 -3.84 -3.73 3.94
CA LEU A 276 -2.55 -3.52 3.27
C LEU A 276 -1.46 -4.52 3.72
N ASP A 277 -1.69 -5.20 4.85
CA ASP A 277 -1.00 -6.41 5.31
C ASP A 277 -1.27 -7.70 4.51
#